data_AF-A0A080LYA2-F1
#
_entry.id   AF-A0A080LYA2-F1
#
_cell.length_a   1.000
_cell.length_b   1.000
_cell.length_c   1.000
_cell.angle_alpha   90.00
_cell.angle_beta   90.00
_cell.angle_gamma   90.00
#
_symmetry.space_group_name_H-M   'P 1'
#
loop_
_entity.id
_entity.type
_entity.pdbx_description
1 polymer ?
#
loop_
_entity_poly.entity_id
_entity_poly.type
_entity_poly.pdbx_seq_one_letter_code
_entity_poly.pdbx_strand_id
1 'polypeptide(L)'
;MNRPRLHKLASLRPGETLTGVLPGLRGVTTEVHMGTPATECASCRKPFNAVRKRRRSIRLYPAALCQVIPLAFQYGLCGACFAQYQCGGDDREAVLAAVDLYSDGEEASQ
;
A
#
# COMPACT_ATOMS: atom_id res chain seq x y z
N MET A 1 -16.84 5.42 -21.51
CA MET A 1 -16.31 4.22 -20.82
C MET A 1 -17.38 3.72 -19.86
N ASN A 2 -17.80 2.46 -20.00
CA ASN A 2 -18.90 1.88 -19.22
C ASN A 2 -18.33 1.40 -17.87
N ARG A 3 -18.56 2.13 -16.77
CA ARG A 3 -18.12 1.69 -15.44
C ARG A 3 -18.90 0.42 -15.07
N PRO A 4 -18.23 -0.68 -14.65
CA PRO A 4 -18.94 -1.87 -14.20
C PRO A 4 -19.88 -1.46 -13.05
N ARG A 5 -21.17 -1.75 -13.20
CA ARG A 5 -22.15 -1.53 -12.13
C ARG A 5 -21.78 -2.48 -10.99
N LEU A 6 -21.50 -1.95 -9.81
CA LEU A 6 -21.29 -2.77 -8.62
C LEU A 6 -22.61 -3.49 -8.33
N HIS A 7 -22.71 -4.75 -8.74
CA HIS A 7 -23.96 -5.53 -8.70
C HIS A 7 -24.38 -5.92 -7.27
N LYS A 8 -23.48 -5.79 -6.29
CA LYS A 8 -23.75 -6.10 -4.89
C LYS A 8 -22.92 -5.18 -3.99
N LEU A 9 -23.60 -4.23 -3.36
CA LEU A 9 -23.04 -3.42 -2.29
C LEU A 9 -23.53 -4.00 -0.96
N ALA A 10 -22.61 -4.26 -0.05
CA ALA A 10 -22.91 -4.63 1.32
C ALA A 10 -22.37 -3.54 2.24
N SER A 11 -23.23 -2.96 3.07
CA SER A 11 -22.83 -1.99 4.08
C SER A 11 -22.43 -2.73 5.35
N LEU A 12 -21.27 -2.38 5.91
CA LEU A 12 -20.84 -2.83 7.23
C LEU A 12 -21.53 -1.97 8.29
N ARG A 13 -22.24 -2.60 9.24
CA ARG A 13 -22.79 -1.91 10.41
C ARG A 13 -21.67 -1.62 11.42
N PRO A 14 -21.87 -0.66 12.34
CA PRO A 14 -20.94 -0.45 13.45
C PRO A 14 -20.71 -1.76 14.23
N GLY A 15 -19.44 -2.15 14.39
CA GLY A 15 -19.04 -3.37 15.08
C GLY A 15 -19.01 -4.65 14.22
N GLU A 16 -19.47 -4.60 12.97
CA GLU A 16 -19.30 -5.72 12.03
C GLU A 16 -17.90 -5.69 11.39
N THR A 17 -17.33 -6.88 11.17
CA THR A 17 -16.05 -7.04 10.48
C THR A 17 -16.27 -7.50 9.03
N LEU A 18 -15.30 -7.20 8.16
CA LEU A 18 -15.27 -7.69 6.79
C LEU A 18 -15.39 -9.22 6.69
N THR A 19 -14.79 -9.95 7.62
CA THR A 19 -14.85 -11.42 7.68
C THR A 19 -16.26 -11.93 8.01
N GLY A 20 -17.06 -11.14 8.72
CA GLY A 20 -18.47 -11.43 8.97
C GLY A 20 -19.33 -11.30 7.71
N VAL A 21 -19.08 -10.25 6.90
CA VAL A 21 -19.89 -9.87 5.74
C VAL A 21 -19.46 -10.56 4.44
N LEU A 22 -18.17 -10.85 4.26
CA LEU A 22 -17.63 -11.52 3.07
C LEU A 22 -17.24 -12.96 3.39
N PRO A 23 -18.03 -13.96 2.96
CA PRO A 23 -17.73 -15.38 3.25
C PRO A 23 -16.35 -15.82 2.76
N GLY A 24 -15.88 -15.29 1.63
CA GLY A 24 -14.56 -15.62 1.07
C GLY A 24 -13.36 -15.16 1.90
N LEU A 25 -13.58 -14.30 2.91
CA LEU A 25 -12.54 -13.90 3.86
C LEU A 25 -12.63 -14.65 5.20
N ARG A 26 -13.61 -15.55 5.39
CA ARG A 26 -13.70 -16.36 6.61
C ARG A 26 -12.53 -17.31 6.71
N GLY A 27 -11.85 -17.33 7.85
CA GLY A 27 -10.70 -18.21 8.10
C GLY A 27 -9.39 -17.75 7.44
N VAL A 28 -9.38 -16.60 6.78
CA VAL A 28 -8.14 -15.98 6.31
C VAL A 28 -7.39 -15.42 7.51
N THR A 29 -6.29 -16.07 7.88
CA THR A 29 -5.38 -15.65 8.95
C THR A 29 -4.12 -14.97 8.41
N THR A 30 -3.97 -14.92 7.09
CA THR A 30 -2.80 -14.40 6.38
C THR A 30 -3.13 -13.12 5.62
N GLU A 31 -2.09 -12.37 5.23
CA GLU A 31 -2.28 -11.15 4.43
C GLU A 31 -2.71 -11.49 3.00
N VAL A 32 -3.80 -10.87 2.55
CA VAL A 32 -4.29 -10.96 1.17
C VAL A 32 -3.88 -9.71 0.43
N HIS A 33 -3.00 -9.87 -0.57
CA HIS A 33 -2.60 -8.78 -1.45
C HIS A 33 -3.64 -8.61 -2.56
N MET A 34 -4.24 -7.43 -2.64
CA MET A 34 -5.22 -7.08 -3.68
C MET A 34 -4.64 -6.03 -4.61
N GLY A 35 -4.86 -6.21 -5.92
CA GLY A 35 -4.39 -5.29 -6.96
C GLY A 35 -3.03 -5.66 -7.57
N THR A 36 -2.67 -4.97 -8.64
CA THR A 36 -1.38 -5.16 -9.31
C THR A 36 -0.29 -4.44 -8.51
N PRO A 37 0.83 -5.11 -8.20
CA PRO A 37 2.00 -4.46 -7.61
C PRO A 37 2.44 -3.22 -8.40
N ALA A 38 2.83 -2.16 -7.67
CA ALA A 38 3.46 -1.00 -8.30
C ALA A 38 4.67 -1.41 -9.14
N THR A 39 4.78 -0.83 -10.33
CA THR A 39 5.86 -1.09 -11.30
C THR A 39 7.11 -0.28 -11.03
N GLU A 40 7.10 0.60 -10.03
CA GLU A 40 8.20 1.51 -9.69
C GLU A 40 8.42 1.66 -8.19
N CYS A 41 9.59 2.20 -7.84
CA CYS A 41 9.95 2.49 -6.45
C CYS A 41 9.15 3.70 -5.94
N ALA A 42 8.48 3.54 -4.81
CA ALA A 42 7.67 4.61 -4.22
C ALA A 42 8.50 5.82 -3.77
N SER A 43 9.76 5.62 -3.39
CA SER A 43 10.65 6.71 -2.97
C SER A 43 11.31 7.40 -4.17
N CYS A 44 12.04 6.68 -5.02
CA CYS A 44 12.81 7.31 -6.11
C CYS A 44 12.10 7.32 -7.48
N ARG A 45 10.85 6.84 -7.58
CA ARG A 45 10.03 6.73 -8.81
C ARG A 45 10.66 5.95 -9.98
N LYS A 46 11.84 5.37 -9.79
CA LYS A 46 12.52 4.59 -10.84
C LYS A 46 11.81 3.24 -11.03
N PRO A 47 11.54 2.82 -12.28
CA PRO A 47 10.81 1.59 -12.57
C PRO A 47 11.60 0.37 -12.11
N PHE A 48 10.86 -0.64 -11.66
CA PHE A 48 11.44 -1.94 -11.37
C PHE A 48 11.76 -2.68 -12.66
N ASN A 49 12.90 -3.36 -12.68
CA ASN A 49 13.35 -4.17 -13.79
C ASN A 49 14.25 -5.32 -13.31
N ALA A 50 14.88 -6.06 -14.23
CA ALA A 50 15.73 -7.20 -13.91
C ALA A 50 16.87 -6.86 -12.93
N VAL A 51 17.39 -5.63 -12.99
CA VAL A 51 18.47 -5.13 -12.12
C VAL A 51 17.88 -4.45 -10.88
N ARG A 52 16.95 -3.52 -11.06
CA ARG A 52 16.27 -2.76 -10.00
C ARG A 52 15.04 -3.53 -9.54
N LYS A 53 15.24 -4.57 -8.72
CA LYS A 53 14.15 -5.38 -8.17
C LYS A 53 13.44 -4.67 -7.01
N ARG A 54 12.14 -4.93 -6.84
CA ARG A 54 11.40 -4.61 -5.61
C ARG A 54 11.95 -5.46 -4.46
N ARG A 55 12.51 -4.83 -3.41
CA ARG A 55 13.17 -5.53 -2.30
C ARG A 55 12.33 -5.59 -1.04
N ARG A 56 11.70 -4.47 -0.68
CA ARG A 56 10.87 -4.31 0.52
C ARG A 56 9.69 -3.41 0.24
N SER A 57 8.81 -3.26 1.22
CA SER A 57 7.71 -2.31 1.13
C SER A 57 7.45 -1.63 2.46
N ILE A 58 7.11 -0.35 2.40
CA ILE A 58 6.52 0.38 3.52
C ILE A 58 5.03 0.11 3.51
N ARG A 59 4.44 -0.07 4.70
CA ARG A 59 3.01 -0.29 4.89
C ARG A 59 2.43 0.88 5.67
N LEU A 60 1.44 1.53 5.10
CA LEU A 60 0.68 2.59 5.76
C LEU A 60 -0.70 2.06 6.13
N TYR A 61 -1.08 2.24 7.38
CA TYR A 61 -2.34 1.79 7.95
C TYR A 61 -3.26 2.99 8.15
N PRO A 62 -4.34 3.14 7.37
CA PRO A 62 -5.25 4.28 7.51
C PRO A 62 -6.04 4.11 8.81
N ALA A 63 -5.67 4.87 9.86
CA ALA A 63 -6.17 4.65 11.21
C ALA A 63 -7.70 4.54 11.30
N ALA A 64 -8.43 5.42 10.61
CA ALA A 64 -9.89 5.41 10.58
C ALA A 64 -10.48 4.14 9.93
N LEU A 65 -9.86 3.66 8.85
CA LEU A 65 -10.32 2.45 8.16
C LEU A 65 -9.94 1.19 8.93
N CYS A 66 -8.74 1.17 9.53
CA CYS A 66 -8.22 0.05 10.31
C CYS A 66 -9.06 -0.30 11.55
N GLN A 67 -9.88 0.62 12.05
CA GLN A 67 -10.85 0.34 13.12
C GLN A 67 -11.96 -0.63 12.67
N VAL A 68 -12.25 -0.70 11.37
CA VAL A 68 -13.33 -1.53 10.80
C VAL A 68 -12.77 -2.66 9.93
N ILE A 69 -11.66 -2.39 9.26
CA ILE A 69 -11.09 -3.22 8.20
C ILE A 69 -9.56 -3.18 8.32
N PRO A 70 -8.88 -4.30 8.65
CA PRO A 70 -7.41 -4.34 8.72
C PRO A 70 -6.81 -4.28 7.30
N LEU A 71 -6.74 -3.08 6.73
CA LEU A 71 -6.19 -2.78 5.42
C LEU A 71 -4.90 -1.95 5.55
N ALA A 72 -3.92 -2.29 4.73
CA ALA A 72 -2.68 -1.54 4.61
C ALA A 72 -2.42 -1.19 3.14
N PHE A 73 -1.98 0.03 2.89
CA PHE A 73 -1.40 0.42 1.62
C PHE A 73 0.06 0.01 1.59
N GLN A 74 0.48 -0.67 0.52
CA GLN A 74 1.84 -1.20 0.39
C GLN A 74 2.61 -0.46 -0.70
N TYR A 75 3.71 0.19 -0.32
CA TYR A 75 4.57 0.97 -1.21
C TYR A 75 5.90 0.28 -1.42
N GLY A 76 6.17 -0.17 -2.65
CA GLY A 76 7.38 -0.92 -2.98
C GLY A 76 8.64 -0.06 -3.01
N LEU A 77 9.74 -0.54 -2.43
CA LEU A 77 11.05 0.12 -2.47
C LEU A 77 12.09 -0.71 -3.24
N CYS A 78 12.99 0.00 -3.93
CA CYS A 78 14.22 -0.59 -4.46
C CYS A 78 15.25 -0.79 -3.33
N GLY A 79 16.32 -1.54 -3.60
CA GLY A 79 17.35 -1.82 -2.59
C GLY A 79 18.04 -0.57 -2.03
N ALA A 80 18.31 0.43 -2.87
CA ALA A 80 18.98 1.66 -2.44
C ALA A 80 18.11 2.50 -1.49
N CYS A 81 16.84 2.76 -1.85
CA CYS A 81 15.92 3.48 -0.97
C CYS A 81 15.63 2.71 0.32
N PHE A 82 15.63 1.37 0.26
CA PHE A 82 15.49 0.58 1.47
C PHE A 82 16.72 0.70 2.39
N ALA A 83 17.94 0.76 1.83
CA ALA A 83 19.14 1.01 2.61
C ALA A 83 19.09 2.38 3.31
N GLN A 84 18.68 3.44 2.60
CA GLN A 84 18.45 4.78 3.19
C GLN A 84 17.43 4.74 4.32
N TYR A 85 16.30 4.06 4.11
CA TYR A 85 15.29 3.85 5.15
C TYR A 85 15.87 3.16 6.40
N GLN A 86 16.78 2.20 6.22
CA GLN A 86 17.42 1.48 7.34
C GLN A 86 18.49 2.30 8.06
N CYS A 87 19.13 3.26 7.40
CA CYS A 87 20.13 4.15 8.02
C CYS A 87 19.53 5.04 9.12
N GLY A 88 18.23 5.36 9.04
CA GLY A 88 17.57 6.23 10.00
C GLY A 88 17.87 7.71 9.77
N GLY A 89 17.47 8.57 10.71
CA GLY A 89 17.68 10.02 10.63
C GLY A 89 17.08 10.64 9.38
N ASP A 90 17.77 11.66 8.85
CA ASP A 90 17.30 12.44 7.69
C ASP A 90 17.08 11.58 6.44
N ASP A 91 17.90 10.54 6.24
CA ASP A 91 17.74 9.61 5.10
C ASP A 91 16.41 8.84 5.17
N ARG A 92 16.01 8.42 6.37
CA ARG A 92 14.73 7.74 6.57
C ARG A 92 13.56 8.70 6.38
N GLU A 93 13.65 9.90 6.94
CA GLU A 93 12.61 10.92 6.80
C GLU A 93 12.44 11.33 5.33
N ALA A 94 13.53 11.48 4.58
CA ALA A 94 13.47 11.74 3.14
C ALA A 94 12.75 10.61 2.36
N VAL A 95 13.01 9.34 2.72
CA VAL A 95 12.31 8.20 2.11
C VAL A 95 10.82 8.20 2.45
N LEU A 96 10.46 8.50 3.71
CA LEU A 96 9.07 8.55 4.16
C LEU A 96 8.30 9.69 3.48
N ALA A 97 8.87 10.89 3.45
CA ALA A 97 8.28 12.04 2.77
C ALA A 97 8.05 11.75 1.27
N ALA A 98 9.01 11.11 0.60
CA ALA A 98 8.84 10.71 -0.79
C ALA A 98 7.71 9.68 -1.01
N VAL A 99 7.49 8.78 -0.03
CA VAL A 99 6.38 7.82 -0.06
C VAL A 99 5.03 8.48 0.19
N ASP A 100 4.97 9.49 1.05
CA ASP A 100 3.74 10.28 1.26
C ASP A 100 3.36 11.02 -0.03
N LEU A 101 4.30 11.70 -0.67
CA LEU A 101 4.09 12.33 -2.00
C LEU A 101 3.66 11.30 -3.06
N TYR A 102 4.20 10.07 -3.01
CA TYR A 102 3.75 8.98 -3.86
C TYR A 102 2.30 8.58 -3.59
N SER A 103 1.93 8.47 -2.32
CA SER A 103 0.58 8.11 -1.89
C SER A 103 -0.44 9.14 -2.36
N ASP A 104 -0.10 10.42 -2.30
CA ASP A 104 -0.97 11.53 -2.67
C ASP A 104 -1.08 11.72 -4.20
N GLY A 105 -0.31 10.96 -4.96
CA GLY A 105 -0.28 11.05 -6.43
C GLY A 105 0.42 12.31 -6.93
N GLU A 106 1.21 12.96 -6.08
CA GLU A 106 1.97 14.15 -6.46
C GLU A 106 3.11 13.80 -7.41
N GLU A 107 3.38 14.71 -8.35
CA GLU A 107 4.52 14.62 -9.25
C GLU A 107 5.82 14.72 -8.45
N ALA A 108 6.86 14.00 -8.89
CA ALA A 108 8.15 14.09 -8.26
C ALA A 108 8.72 15.51 -8.45
N SER A 109 8.82 16.27 -7.37
CA SER A 109 9.64 17.47 -7.31
C SER A 109 11.11 17.04 -7.36
N GLN A 110 11.61 16.86 -8.58
CA GLN A 110 13.04 16.70 -8.90
C GLN A 110 13.68 18.08 -9.08
#